data_AF-A0A536ZYH6-F1
#
_entry.id   AF-A0A536ZYH6-F1
#
_cell.length_a   1.000
_cell.length_b   1.000
_cell.length_c   1.000
_cell.angle_alpha   90.00
_cell.angle_beta   90.00
_cell.angle_gamma   90.00
#
_symmetry.space_group_name_H-M   'P 1'
#
loop_
_entity.id
_entity.type
_entity.pdbx_description
1 polymer ?
#
loop_
_entity_poly.entity_id
_entity_poly.type
_entity_poly.pdbx_seq_one_letter_code
_entity_poly.pdbx_strand_id
1 'polypeptide(L)'
;MPIKNCLLPAIAATCIAMTSAQAQTTPPAAPDAKPAEPAAPAPPPPIFSIWGFDLTGHVDVGYSYLSGSGKFVSGVNDRVFDFKHDSAYFHALDLQFAKLPDEGWGGLVDVTIGKDADTIAAYGTISKSKGPANGAHHYVDPTQFYAYYAAGPLSIIAGKYVTNAGAEVIKSDGDVNYSRSILFG
;
A
#
# COMPACT_ATOMS: atom_id res chain seq x y z
N MET A 1 82.13 41.97 -1.30
CA MET A 1 81.99 40.55 -0.93
C MET A 1 81.31 40.47 0.43
N PRO A 2 80.05 40.02 0.53
CA PRO A 2 79.28 40.13 1.76
C PRO A 2 79.28 38.83 2.61
N ILE A 3 79.61 39.04 3.89
CA ILE A 3 78.88 38.69 5.11
C ILE A 3 78.44 37.23 5.31
N LYS A 4 78.98 36.62 6.39
CA LYS A 4 78.25 35.64 7.21
C LYS A 4 78.32 36.06 8.67
N ASN A 5 77.17 36.46 9.22
CA ASN A 5 77.01 36.80 10.62
C ASN A 5 76.59 35.57 11.45
N CYS A 6 77.30 35.47 12.57
CA CYS A 6 77.13 34.62 13.73
C CYS A 6 75.86 34.99 14.51
N LEU A 7 75.25 34.04 15.23
CA LEU A 7 74.75 34.26 16.60
C LEU A 7 74.29 32.95 17.26
N LEU A 8 74.74 32.79 18.51
CA LEU A 8 74.34 31.80 19.52
C LEU A 8 73.13 32.31 20.36
N PRO A 9 72.52 31.48 21.22
CA PRO A 9 71.10 31.52 21.58
C PRO A 9 70.79 32.22 22.91
N ALA A 10 69.50 32.48 23.16
CA ALA A 10 68.98 32.82 24.48
C ALA A 10 67.65 32.08 24.77
N ILE A 11 67.59 31.53 25.98
CA ILE A 11 66.50 30.76 26.60
C ILE A 11 65.42 31.73 27.10
N ALA A 12 64.13 31.39 26.96
CA ALA A 12 63.04 32.04 27.68
C ALA A 12 61.88 31.08 27.98
N ALA A 13 61.33 31.28 29.17
CA ALA A 13 60.47 30.40 29.94
C ALA A 13 58.99 30.40 29.52
N THR A 14 58.35 29.28 29.86
CA THR A 14 56.99 28.83 29.59
C THR A 14 55.90 29.66 30.30
N CYS A 15 54.88 30.07 29.55
CA CYS A 15 53.56 30.45 30.07
C CYS A 15 52.49 29.53 29.44
N ILE A 16 51.77 28.78 30.27
CA ILE A 16 50.68 27.90 29.84
C ILE A 16 49.43 28.77 29.64
N ALA A 17 49.00 28.95 28.38
CA ALA A 17 47.69 29.51 28.06
C ALA A 17 46.68 28.37 27.84
N MET A 18 45.61 28.36 28.63
CA MET A 18 44.47 27.47 28.38
C MET A 18 43.69 27.97 27.17
N THR A 19 43.78 27.26 26.05
CA THR A 19 42.97 27.50 24.85
C THR A 19 41.67 26.71 24.94
N SER A 20 40.54 27.42 24.97
CA SER A 20 39.21 26.86 24.75
C SER A 20 39.08 26.39 23.29
N ALA A 21 38.87 25.08 23.09
CA ALA A 21 38.58 24.52 21.77
C ALA A 21 37.16 24.92 21.34
N GLN A 22 37.06 25.75 20.29
CA GLN A 22 35.80 25.93 19.58
C GLN A 22 35.65 24.82 18.54
N ALA A 23 34.65 23.95 18.72
CA ALA A 23 34.25 22.98 17.72
C ALA A 23 33.59 23.72 16.54
N GLN A 24 34.23 23.69 15.37
CA GLN A 24 33.68 24.21 14.13
C GLN A 24 32.77 23.14 13.51
N THR A 25 31.45 23.30 13.65
CA THR A 25 30.47 22.42 13.02
C THR A 25 30.34 22.76 11.54
N THR A 26 30.65 21.80 10.67
CA THR A 26 30.37 21.86 9.23
C THR A 26 28.87 21.99 8.99
N PRO A 27 28.40 22.84 8.05
CA PRO A 27 26.98 22.90 7.70
C PRO A 27 26.46 21.53 7.21
N PRO A 28 25.22 21.13 7.55
CA PRO A 28 24.62 19.91 7.04
C PRO A 28 24.53 19.94 5.51
N ALA A 29 24.86 18.83 4.85
CA ALA A 29 24.62 18.64 3.43
C ALA A 29 23.13 18.82 3.12
N ALA A 30 22.82 19.51 2.03
CA ALA A 30 21.45 19.68 1.55
C ALA A 30 20.82 18.28 1.30
N PRO A 31 19.55 18.05 1.66
CA PRO A 31 18.89 16.79 1.37
C PRO A 31 18.80 16.59 -0.15
N ASP A 32 19.28 15.44 -0.62
CA ASP A 32 19.04 14.99 -1.99
C ASP A 32 17.54 15.00 -2.27
N ALA A 33 17.13 15.61 -3.38
CA ALA A 33 15.74 15.64 -3.81
C ALA A 33 15.26 14.19 -4.04
N LYS A 34 14.23 13.76 -3.28
CA LYS A 34 13.53 12.50 -3.48
C LYS A 34 13.14 12.40 -4.97
N PRO A 35 13.48 11.31 -5.68
CA PRO A 35 12.99 11.10 -7.05
C PRO A 35 11.47 11.26 -7.09
N ALA A 36 10.98 12.01 -8.08
CA ALA A 36 9.56 12.21 -8.28
C ALA A 36 8.88 10.84 -8.42
N GLU A 37 7.94 10.58 -7.53
CA GLU A 37 7.13 9.37 -7.58
C GLU A 37 6.37 9.38 -8.92
N PRO A 38 6.38 8.27 -9.69
CA PRO A 38 5.60 8.20 -10.92
C PRO A 38 4.16 8.58 -10.64
N ALA A 39 3.62 9.53 -11.42
CA ALA A 39 2.24 9.92 -11.29
C ALA A 39 1.35 8.68 -11.46
N ALA A 40 0.51 8.41 -10.46
CA ALA A 40 -0.47 7.34 -10.55
C ALA A 40 -1.32 7.54 -11.81
N PRO A 41 -1.67 6.46 -12.55
CA PRO A 41 -2.56 6.56 -13.69
C PRO A 41 -3.84 7.31 -13.29
N ALA A 42 -4.33 8.19 -14.17
CA ALA A 42 -5.60 8.84 -13.94
C ALA A 42 -6.71 7.79 -13.77
N PRO A 43 -7.58 7.92 -12.77
CA PRO A 43 -8.65 6.95 -12.55
C PRO A 43 -9.53 6.85 -13.81
N PRO A 44 -10.03 5.65 -14.14
CA PRO A 44 -10.90 5.47 -15.28
C PRO A 44 -12.17 6.33 -15.14
N PRO A 45 -12.75 6.80 -16.26
CA PRO A 45 -13.98 7.56 -16.20
C PRO A 45 -15.10 6.73 -15.58
N PRO A 46 -16.04 7.36 -14.86
CA PRO A 46 -17.16 6.64 -14.28
C PRO A 46 -18.05 6.01 -15.34
N ILE A 47 -18.59 4.84 -15.04
CA ILE A 47 -19.62 4.15 -15.84
C ILE A 47 -20.89 5.00 -15.87
N PHE A 48 -21.22 5.60 -14.73
CA PHE A 48 -22.40 6.44 -14.54
C PHE A 48 -22.21 7.35 -13.32
N SER A 49 -22.80 8.55 -13.35
CA SER A 49 -22.75 9.52 -12.26
C SER A 49 -24.14 10.04 -11.92
N ILE A 50 -24.48 10.08 -10.63
CA ILE A 50 -25.75 10.65 -10.13
C ILE A 50 -25.55 11.33 -8.78
N TRP A 51 -26.08 12.55 -8.63
CA TRP A 51 -26.01 13.33 -7.39
C TRP A 51 -24.58 13.55 -6.83
N GLY A 52 -23.59 13.53 -7.73
CA GLY A 52 -22.17 13.64 -7.39
C GLY A 52 -21.55 12.37 -6.83
N PHE A 53 -22.26 11.24 -6.91
CA PHE A 53 -21.68 9.91 -6.73
C PHE A 53 -21.37 9.30 -8.09
N ASP A 54 -20.21 8.67 -8.15
CA ASP A 54 -19.69 8.01 -9.33
C ASP A 54 -19.76 6.50 -9.16
N LEU A 55 -20.35 5.81 -10.13
CA LEU A 55 -20.31 4.37 -10.29
C LEU A 55 -19.10 4.01 -11.16
N THR A 56 -18.19 3.23 -10.60
CA THR A 56 -17.00 2.68 -11.24
C THR A 56 -16.98 1.17 -11.02
N GLY A 57 -16.18 0.45 -11.79
CA GLY A 57 -16.06 -0.98 -11.61
C GLY A 57 -15.14 -1.63 -12.62
N HIS A 58 -14.82 -2.89 -12.36
CA HIS A 58 -14.02 -3.73 -13.24
C HIS A 58 -14.51 -5.18 -13.18
N VAL A 59 -14.10 -5.96 -14.18
CA VAL A 59 -14.34 -7.40 -14.25
C VAL A 59 -12.98 -8.08 -14.37
N ASP A 60 -12.79 -9.11 -13.56
CA ASP A 60 -11.60 -9.94 -13.54
C ASP A 60 -11.94 -11.39 -13.91
N VAL A 61 -11.31 -11.83 -15.00
CA VAL A 61 -11.35 -13.19 -15.51
C VAL A 61 -9.95 -13.64 -15.85
N GLY A 62 -9.67 -14.91 -15.62
CA GLY A 62 -8.34 -15.45 -15.89
C GLY A 62 -8.35 -16.93 -16.19
N TYR A 63 -7.18 -17.44 -16.54
CA TYR A 63 -6.95 -18.87 -16.71
C TYR A 63 -5.65 -19.24 -16.02
N SER A 64 -5.70 -20.28 -15.19
CA SER A 64 -4.54 -20.74 -14.44
C SER A 64 -4.04 -22.06 -15.00
N TYR A 65 -2.76 -22.08 -15.37
CA TYR A 65 -2.01 -23.29 -15.68
C TYR A 65 -0.99 -23.52 -14.56
N LEU A 66 -1.23 -24.51 -13.71
CA LEU A 66 -0.31 -24.86 -12.63
C LEU A 66 0.38 -26.18 -12.94
N SER A 67 1.70 -26.21 -12.76
CA SER A 67 2.48 -27.44 -12.73
C SER A 67 2.72 -27.89 -11.28
N GLY A 68 2.85 -29.20 -11.04
CA GLY A 68 3.00 -29.75 -9.68
C GLY A 68 1.67 -30.01 -8.97
N SER A 69 1.66 -29.97 -7.63
CA SER A 69 0.45 -30.26 -6.83
C SER A 69 -0.39 -29.04 -6.45
N GLY A 70 0.12 -27.80 -6.65
CA GLY A 70 -0.55 -26.56 -6.24
C GLY A 70 -0.80 -26.47 -4.73
N LYS A 71 0.09 -27.09 -3.94
CA LYS A 71 -0.07 -27.31 -2.51
C LYS A 71 1.27 -27.29 -1.79
N PHE A 72 1.27 -26.72 -0.58
CA PHE A 72 2.36 -26.90 0.37
C PHE A 72 2.46 -28.35 0.85
N VAL A 73 3.58 -28.69 1.50
CA VAL A 73 3.80 -30.00 2.14
C VAL A 73 2.70 -30.34 3.16
N SER A 74 2.05 -29.33 3.74
CA SER A 74 0.91 -29.49 4.66
C SER A 74 -0.39 -29.95 3.99
N GLY A 75 -0.46 -29.98 2.65
CA GLY A 75 -1.66 -30.29 1.87
C GLY A 75 -2.61 -29.11 1.63
N VAL A 76 -2.32 -27.95 2.21
CA VAL A 76 -3.02 -26.68 1.96
C VAL A 76 -2.59 -26.13 0.60
N ASN A 77 -3.50 -25.46 -0.10
CA ASN A 77 -3.18 -24.80 -1.37
C ASN A 77 -2.04 -23.78 -1.16
N ASP A 78 -1.10 -23.72 -2.10
CA ASP A 78 0.01 -22.75 -2.09
C ASP A 78 -0.39 -21.37 -2.63
N ARG A 79 -1.61 -21.27 -3.16
CA ARG A 79 -2.24 -20.08 -3.70
C ARG A 79 -3.64 -19.92 -3.13
N VAL A 80 -4.08 -18.69 -3.05
CA VAL A 80 -5.35 -18.31 -2.40
C VAL A 80 -6.47 -18.15 -3.44
N PHE A 81 -6.23 -17.36 -4.48
CA PHE A 81 -7.27 -16.95 -5.45
C PHE A 81 -7.38 -17.89 -6.66
N ASP A 82 -6.30 -18.57 -7.05
CA ASP A 82 -6.19 -19.28 -8.33
C ASP A 82 -5.43 -20.63 -8.25
N PHE A 83 -5.83 -21.47 -7.30
CA PHE A 83 -5.19 -22.76 -6.96
C PHE A 83 -5.62 -23.99 -7.77
N LYS A 84 -6.61 -23.91 -8.66
CA LYS A 84 -7.09 -25.04 -9.48
C LYS A 84 -6.27 -25.10 -10.76
N HIS A 85 -5.90 -26.32 -11.12
CA HIS A 85 -5.18 -26.62 -12.35
C HIS A 85 -6.06 -26.44 -13.59
N ASP A 86 -5.47 -25.93 -14.66
CA ASP A 86 -6.03 -25.86 -16.01
C ASP A 86 -7.46 -25.30 -16.07
N SER A 87 -7.71 -24.29 -15.25
CA SER A 87 -9.06 -23.80 -14.97
C SER A 87 -9.21 -22.33 -15.35
N ALA A 88 -10.33 -22.04 -16.01
CA ALA A 88 -10.82 -20.67 -16.17
C ALA A 88 -11.45 -20.18 -14.86
N TYR A 89 -11.24 -18.91 -14.57
CA TYR A 89 -11.72 -18.22 -13.39
C TYR A 89 -12.55 -17.01 -13.78
N PHE A 90 -13.70 -16.90 -13.13
CA PHE A 90 -14.36 -15.62 -12.89
C PHE A 90 -13.98 -15.22 -11.45
N HIS A 91 -13.04 -14.29 -11.33
CA HIS A 91 -12.53 -13.85 -10.05
C HIS A 91 -13.53 -12.92 -9.38
N ALA A 92 -13.81 -11.80 -10.05
CA ALA A 92 -14.67 -10.78 -9.52
C ALA A 92 -15.33 -9.91 -10.60
N LEU A 93 -16.51 -9.42 -10.27
CA LEU A 93 -17.09 -8.17 -10.76
C LEU A 93 -17.12 -7.25 -9.55
N ASP A 94 -16.41 -6.14 -9.63
CA ASP A 94 -16.35 -5.12 -8.60
C ASP A 94 -17.12 -3.89 -9.04
N LEU A 95 -18.03 -3.43 -8.18
CA LEU A 95 -18.84 -2.23 -8.42
C LEU A 95 -18.71 -1.29 -7.23
N GLN A 96 -18.22 -0.09 -7.49
CA GLN A 96 -17.99 0.94 -6.50
C GLN A 96 -18.81 2.18 -6.82
N PHE A 97 -19.66 2.58 -5.86
CA PHE A 97 -20.41 3.82 -5.89
C PHE A 97 -19.89 4.76 -4.81
N ALA A 98 -19.23 5.85 -5.22
CA ALA A 98 -18.46 6.68 -4.30
C ALA A 98 -18.64 8.18 -4.55
N LYS A 99 -18.59 8.94 -3.45
CA LYS A 99 -18.46 10.39 -3.43
C LYS A 99 -17.54 10.75 -2.28
N LEU A 100 -16.32 11.19 -2.58
CA LEU A 100 -15.31 11.54 -1.58
C LEU A 100 -14.84 12.97 -1.85
N PRO A 101 -15.62 13.99 -1.43
CA PRO A 101 -15.29 15.39 -1.72
C PRO A 101 -14.09 15.86 -0.90
N ASP A 102 -13.45 16.95 -1.34
CA ASP A 102 -12.40 17.62 -0.56
C ASP A 102 -12.96 18.28 0.72
N GLU A 103 -14.24 18.66 0.70
CA GLU A 103 -14.95 19.21 1.86
C GLU A 103 -16.40 18.69 1.94
N GLY A 104 -16.86 18.39 3.15
CA GLY A 104 -18.22 17.98 3.44
C GLY A 104 -18.45 16.47 3.47
N TRP A 105 -19.71 16.07 3.31
CA TRP A 105 -20.16 14.68 3.44
C TRP A 105 -20.04 13.89 2.15
N GLY A 106 -19.67 12.63 2.31
CA GLY A 106 -19.56 11.65 1.25
C GLY A 106 -19.72 10.23 1.78
N GLY A 107 -19.37 9.27 0.94
CA GLY A 107 -19.37 7.87 1.31
C GLY A 107 -18.99 6.99 0.14
N LEU A 108 -18.83 5.71 0.45
CA LEU A 108 -18.49 4.68 -0.51
C LEU A 108 -19.25 3.40 -0.20
N VAL A 109 -19.82 2.82 -1.25
CA VAL A 109 -20.38 1.47 -1.28
C VAL A 109 -19.62 0.71 -2.35
N ASP A 110 -19.07 -0.43 -1.98
CA ASP A 110 -18.24 -1.26 -2.85
C ASP A 110 -18.64 -2.71 -2.66
N VAL A 111 -19.00 -3.37 -3.76
CA VAL A 111 -19.50 -4.73 -3.75
C VAL A 111 -18.68 -5.56 -4.72
N THR A 112 -18.08 -6.63 -4.20
CA THR A 112 -17.37 -7.63 -4.99
C THR A 112 -18.28 -8.83 -5.20
N ILE A 113 -18.45 -9.26 -6.45
CA ILE A 113 -19.25 -10.42 -6.84
C ILE A 113 -18.35 -11.42 -7.55
N GLY A 114 -18.25 -12.65 -7.07
CA GLY A 114 -17.45 -13.69 -7.71
C GLY A 114 -16.80 -14.61 -6.72
N LYS A 115 -15.85 -15.42 -7.19
CA LYS A 115 -15.12 -16.36 -6.34
C LYS A 115 -14.34 -15.62 -5.24
N ASP A 116 -13.76 -14.48 -5.59
CA ASP A 116 -12.86 -13.76 -4.70
C ASP A 116 -13.60 -13.14 -3.52
N ALA A 117 -14.91 -12.88 -3.67
CA ALA A 117 -15.79 -12.42 -2.59
C ALA A 117 -15.77 -13.35 -1.37
N ASP A 118 -15.76 -14.67 -1.58
CA ASP A 118 -15.68 -15.66 -0.49
C ASP A 118 -14.34 -15.60 0.25
N THR A 119 -13.28 -15.15 -0.43
CA THR A 119 -11.92 -15.11 0.11
C THR A 119 -11.67 -13.84 0.91
N ILE A 120 -12.21 -12.71 0.44
CA ILE A 120 -12.02 -11.38 1.07
C ILE A 120 -13.11 -11.03 2.10
N ALA A 121 -14.10 -11.91 2.27
CA ALA A 121 -15.20 -11.72 3.18
C ALA A 121 -14.73 -11.46 4.62
N ALA A 122 -15.44 -10.57 5.32
CA ALA A 122 -15.10 -10.21 6.69
C ALA A 122 -15.16 -11.43 7.64
N TYR A 123 -14.23 -11.48 8.61
CA TYR A 123 -14.25 -12.52 9.63
C TYR A 123 -15.59 -12.53 10.39
N GLY A 124 -16.34 -13.62 10.29
CA GLY A 124 -17.70 -13.76 10.82
C GLY A 124 -18.81 -13.92 9.77
N THR A 125 -18.57 -13.55 8.50
CA THR A 125 -19.42 -13.92 7.36
C THR A 125 -18.93 -15.19 6.64
N ILE A 126 -17.78 -15.71 7.10
CA ILE A 126 -17.18 -16.99 6.68
C ILE A 126 -17.85 -18.20 7.33
N SER A 127 -17.87 -19.33 6.61
CA SER A 127 -18.35 -20.59 7.18
C SER A 127 -17.33 -21.17 8.15
N LYS A 128 -17.66 -21.22 9.45
CA LYS A 128 -16.77 -21.81 10.48
C LYS A 128 -16.36 -23.25 10.16
N SER A 129 -17.16 -23.99 9.37
CA SER A 129 -16.86 -25.37 8.97
C SER A 129 -15.95 -25.48 7.74
N LYS A 130 -15.66 -24.38 7.03
CA LYS A 130 -14.82 -24.36 5.82
C LYS A 130 -13.48 -23.63 6.00
N GLY A 131 -13.26 -22.99 7.14
CA GLY A 131 -12.01 -22.30 7.47
C GLY A 131 -12.03 -20.80 7.12
N PRO A 132 -10.95 -20.06 7.47
CA PRO A 132 -10.90 -18.60 7.39
C PRO A 132 -10.94 -18.05 5.95
N ALA A 133 -10.55 -18.85 4.96
CA ALA A 133 -10.43 -18.47 3.55
C ALA A 133 -11.58 -18.96 2.67
N ASN A 134 -12.65 -19.50 3.25
CA ASN A 134 -13.77 -20.09 2.52
C ASN A 134 -15.08 -19.49 3.03
N GLY A 135 -15.46 -18.36 2.42
CA GLY A 135 -16.79 -17.78 2.54
C GLY A 135 -17.90 -18.83 2.40
N ALA A 136 -19.05 -18.53 2.99
CA ALA A 136 -20.18 -19.45 3.06
C ALA A 136 -20.93 -19.63 1.72
N HIS A 137 -20.20 -19.67 0.59
CA HIS A 137 -20.71 -19.60 -0.78
C HIS A 137 -21.50 -18.33 -1.04
N HIS A 138 -20.99 -17.23 -0.52
CA HIS A 138 -21.52 -15.91 -0.78
C HIS A 138 -20.60 -15.33 -1.84
N TYR A 139 -20.90 -15.63 -3.10
CA TYR A 139 -20.25 -15.01 -4.28
C TYR A 139 -20.50 -13.49 -4.34
N VAL A 140 -20.77 -12.82 -3.22
CA VAL A 140 -21.09 -11.42 -3.03
C VAL A 140 -20.58 -11.00 -1.64
N ASP A 141 -19.71 -10.01 -1.57
CA ASP A 141 -19.26 -9.36 -0.33
C ASP A 141 -19.43 -7.84 -0.45
N PRO A 142 -19.99 -7.16 0.58
CA PRO A 142 -19.93 -5.70 0.66
C PRO A 142 -18.52 -5.29 1.10
N THR A 143 -17.57 -5.33 0.18
CA THR A 143 -16.12 -5.17 0.39
C THR A 143 -15.77 -3.92 1.17
N GLN A 144 -16.44 -2.80 0.85
CA GLN A 144 -16.36 -1.58 1.65
C GLN A 144 -17.74 -0.92 1.74
N PHE A 145 -18.01 -0.35 2.90
CA PHE A 145 -19.24 0.38 3.17
C PHE A 145 -18.96 1.39 4.29
N TYR A 146 -18.75 2.65 3.93
CA TYR A 146 -18.45 3.68 4.92
C TYR A 146 -19.03 5.04 4.57
N ALA A 147 -19.32 5.80 5.64
CA ALA A 147 -19.57 7.23 5.57
C ALA A 147 -18.23 7.98 5.60
N TYR A 148 -18.16 9.10 4.90
CA TYR A 148 -16.97 9.94 4.80
C TYR A 148 -17.32 11.39 5.12
N TYR A 149 -16.43 12.07 5.82
CA TYR A 149 -16.49 13.52 6.02
C TYR A 149 -15.10 14.14 5.90
N ALA A 150 -14.97 15.23 5.15
CA ALA A 150 -13.73 15.99 5.02
C ALA A 150 -13.90 17.45 5.43
N ALA A 151 -12.85 17.99 6.04
CA ALA A 151 -12.72 19.40 6.39
C ALA A 151 -11.25 19.81 6.30
N GLY A 152 -10.88 20.44 5.18
CA GLY A 152 -9.50 20.85 4.91
C GLY A 152 -8.55 19.64 4.87
N PRO A 153 -7.48 19.59 5.68
CA PRO A 153 -6.52 18.48 5.66
C PRO A 153 -7.00 17.22 6.40
N LEU A 154 -8.16 17.27 7.07
CA LEU A 154 -8.68 16.16 7.85
C LEU A 154 -9.83 15.47 7.11
N SER A 155 -9.76 14.15 7.00
CA SER A 155 -10.87 13.30 6.62
C SER A 155 -11.14 12.22 7.67
N ILE A 156 -12.40 11.85 7.80
CA ILE A 156 -12.88 10.84 8.74
C ILE A 156 -13.73 9.85 7.96
N ILE A 157 -13.44 8.56 8.14
CA ILE A 157 -14.27 7.46 7.64
C ILE A 157 -14.84 6.66 8.79
N ALA A 158 -16.08 6.22 8.65
CA ALA A 158 -16.75 5.36 9.62
C ALA A 158 -17.54 4.27 8.89
N GLY A 159 -17.21 3.00 9.16
CA GLY A 159 -17.84 1.84 8.54
C GLY A 159 -16.88 0.68 8.33
N LYS A 160 -17.16 -0.16 7.33
CA LYS A 160 -16.23 -1.18 6.82
C LYS A 160 -15.38 -0.54 5.73
N TYR A 161 -14.07 -0.58 5.88
CA TYR A 161 -13.11 -0.06 4.91
C TYR A 161 -11.87 -0.95 4.92
N VAL A 162 -11.13 -0.96 3.82
CA VAL A 162 -9.86 -1.67 3.75
C VAL A 162 -8.76 -0.90 4.47
N THR A 163 -7.69 -1.59 4.86
CA THR A 163 -6.54 -0.96 5.50
C THR A 163 -5.93 0.09 4.56
N ASN A 164 -5.79 1.33 5.03
CA ASN A 164 -5.11 2.41 4.29
C ASN A 164 -3.58 2.20 4.19
N ALA A 165 -3.06 1.16 4.83
CA ALA A 165 -1.64 0.82 4.87
C ALA A 165 -1.43 -0.54 4.20
N GLY A 166 -0.62 -0.56 3.15
CA GLY A 166 -0.29 -1.78 2.40
C GLY A 166 -0.06 -1.48 0.92
N ALA A 167 0.88 -2.20 0.31
CA ALA A 167 1.06 -2.20 -1.15
C ALA A 167 0.11 -3.20 -1.84
N GLU A 168 -0.42 -4.17 -1.10
CA GLU A 168 -1.39 -5.15 -1.59
C GLU A 168 -2.81 -4.62 -1.40
N VAL A 169 -3.57 -4.59 -2.49
CA VAL A 169 -4.91 -4.01 -2.55
C VAL A 169 -5.94 -5.12 -2.65
N ILE A 170 -7.13 -4.91 -2.08
CA ILE A 170 -8.21 -5.92 -2.11
C ILE A 170 -8.74 -6.20 -3.51
N LYS A 171 -8.64 -5.18 -4.37
CA LYS A 171 -9.13 -5.16 -5.73
C LYS A 171 -8.02 -5.58 -6.68
N SER A 172 -8.34 -6.45 -7.63
CA SER A 172 -7.34 -6.95 -8.57
C SER A 172 -6.89 -5.89 -9.58
N ASP A 173 -7.69 -4.88 -9.87
CA ASP A 173 -7.26 -3.74 -10.70
C ASP A 173 -6.15 -2.89 -10.05
N GLY A 174 -6.01 -2.95 -8.72
CA GLY A 174 -4.95 -2.32 -7.94
C GLY A 174 -3.73 -3.20 -7.69
N ASP A 175 -3.77 -4.49 -8.06
CA ASP A 175 -2.66 -5.44 -7.91
C ASP A 175 -2.09 -5.80 -9.29
N VAL A 176 -0.80 -5.54 -9.50
CA VAL A 176 -0.12 -5.87 -10.76
C VAL A 176 0.16 -7.37 -10.90
N ASN A 177 -0.04 -8.16 -9.85
CA ASN A 177 0.15 -9.60 -9.86
C ASN A 177 -1.17 -10.33 -10.08
N TYR A 178 -1.21 -11.20 -11.09
CA TYR A 178 -2.37 -12.06 -11.33
C TYR A 178 -2.66 -12.98 -10.12
N SER A 179 -1.61 -13.55 -9.54
CA SER A 179 -1.70 -14.33 -8.31
C SER A 179 -1.33 -13.45 -7.14
N ARG A 180 -2.32 -13.15 -6.30
CA ARG A 180 -2.13 -12.28 -5.16
C ARG A 180 -1.46 -13.03 -4.01
N SER A 181 -0.86 -12.25 -3.12
CA SER A 181 -0.16 -12.76 -1.96
C SER A 181 -1.00 -13.63 -1.05
N ILE A 182 -0.35 -14.62 -0.46
CA ILE A 182 -0.96 -15.51 0.53
C ILE A 182 -1.36 -14.80 1.82
N LEU A 183 -0.79 -13.63 2.11
CA LEU A 183 -1.13 -12.86 3.31
C LEU A 183 -2.51 -12.17 3.20
N PHE A 184 -3.10 -12.17 2.01
CA PHE A 184 -4.37 -11.49 1.78
C PHE A 184 -5.61 -12.34 2.13
N GLY A 185 -5.55 -13.66 2.00
CA GLY A 185 -6.73 -14.52 2.20
C GLY A 185 -6.48 -15.80 2.97
#